data_AF-A0A936Y708-F1
#
_entry.id   AF-A0A936Y708-F1
#
_cell.length_a   1.000
_cell.length_b   1.000
_cell.length_c   1.000
_cell.angle_alpha   90.00
_cell.angle_beta   90.00
_cell.angle_gamma   90.00
#
_symmetry.space_group_name_H-M   'P 1'
#
loop_
_entity.id
_entity.type
_entity.pdbx_description
1 polymer ?
#
loop_
_entity_poly.entity_id
_entity_poly.type
_entity_poly.pdbx_seq_one_letter_code
_entity_poly.pdbx_strand_id
1 'polypeptide(L)'
;MIKKWKIFNLPLLLALSACSQTLTKPPQLTSSDIKAEAKRQELFIAAEHQRQESYVNSVNTRIAQAASVLCPKLGSDASTCRYKINIEPDQDINAYATGNAVTITTAMLDFISSDHELAMIIGHEYAHNILSHTSYQNFNTGKIAEGFFDAFVYLTQMGIMGDIKADGNAANHTSISQEKEADYVGLYLSAMAGYDIRVAPQFWRRMSVRHPDAIYSTSTHPTNPERTVALEKAIQEINAQSSQGQGYTPVMR
;
A
#
# COMPACT_ATOMS: atom_id res chain seq x y z
N MET A 1 -83.76 30.18 6.16
CA MET A 1 -83.70 30.07 4.69
C MET A 1 -82.37 29.45 4.28
N ILE A 2 -82.38 28.17 3.92
CA ILE A 2 -81.18 27.37 3.64
C ILE A 2 -80.84 27.51 2.14
N LYS A 3 -79.71 28.13 1.81
CA LYS A 3 -79.17 28.17 0.43
C LYS A 3 -78.51 26.82 0.11
N LYS A 4 -79.12 26.05 -0.78
CA LYS A 4 -78.54 24.83 -1.36
C LYS A 4 -77.38 25.21 -2.28
N TRP A 5 -76.16 24.81 -1.94
CA TRP A 5 -75.02 24.83 -2.87
C TRP A 5 -74.96 23.50 -3.63
N LYS A 6 -75.03 23.56 -4.96
CA LYS A 6 -74.81 22.41 -5.84
C LYS A 6 -73.31 22.15 -5.90
N ILE A 7 -72.86 21.03 -5.36
CA ILE A 7 -71.49 20.53 -5.52
C ILE A 7 -71.40 19.96 -6.95
N PHE A 8 -70.71 20.67 -7.85
CA PHE A 8 -70.34 20.14 -9.15
C PHE A 8 -69.07 19.29 -8.97
N ASN A 9 -69.21 17.97 -9.05
CA ASN A 9 -68.08 17.05 -9.17
C ASN A 9 -67.46 17.23 -10.57
N LEU A 10 -66.35 17.96 -10.63
CA LEU A 10 -65.51 18.03 -11.83
C LEU A 10 -64.48 16.89 -11.75
N PRO A 11 -64.44 15.94 -12.71
CA PRO A 11 -63.39 14.93 -12.71
C PRO A 11 -62.07 15.62 -13.06
N LEU A 12 -61.14 15.64 -12.11
CA LEU A 12 -59.77 16.07 -12.33
C LEU A 12 -59.09 15.02 -13.23
N LEU A 13 -59.12 15.25 -14.54
CA LEU A 13 -58.32 14.51 -15.52
C LEU A 13 -56.84 14.82 -15.26
N LEU A 14 -56.17 13.95 -14.51
CA LEU A 14 -54.72 13.85 -14.47
C LEU A 14 -54.24 13.48 -15.89
N ALA A 15 -53.87 14.50 -16.67
CA ALA A 15 -53.12 14.29 -17.89
C ALA A 15 -51.73 13.76 -17.50
N LEU A 16 -51.58 12.44 -17.46
CA LEU A 16 -50.28 11.78 -17.50
C LEU A 16 -49.63 12.15 -18.83
N SER A 17 -48.84 13.22 -18.86
CA SER A 17 -47.89 13.46 -19.93
C SER A 17 -46.82 12.36 -19.84
N ALA A 18 -47.10 11.23 -20.47
CA ALA A 18 -46.09 10.21 -20.69
C ALA A 18 -44.96 10.87 -21.49
N CYS A 19 -43.78 11.01 -20.89
CA CYS A 19 -42.55 11.25 -21.63
C CYS A 19 -42.35 10.04 -22.55
N SER A 20 -42.88 10.09 -23.77
CA SER A 20 -42.52 9.17 -24.84
C SER A 20 -41.15 9.59 -25.34
N GLN A 21 -40.11 9.22 -24.59
CA GLN A 21 -38.76 9.23 -25.14
C GLN A 21 -38.73 8.10 -26.17
N THR A 22 -38.81 8.46 -27.45
CA THR A 22 -38.48 7.53 -28.53
C THR A 22 -37.08 6.98 -28.25
N LEU A 23 -37.00 5.70 -27.88
CA LEU A 23 -35.74 4.97 -27.78
C LEU A 23 -35.11 4.94 -29.18
N THR A 24 -34.25 5.92 -29.46
CA THR A 24 -33.43 5.90 -30.67
C THR A 24 -32.41 4.78 -30.53
N LYS A 25 -32.34 3.89 -31.53
CA LYS A 25 -31.32 2.84 -31.58
C LYS A 25 -29.93 3.47 -31.39
N PRO A 26 -29.04 2.87 -30.58
CA PRO A 26 -27.67 3.37 -30.44
C PRO A 26 -26.99 3.50 -31.80
N PRO A 27 -26.09 4.47 -31.97
CA PRO A 27 -25.32 4.62 -33.20
C PRO A 27 -24.57 3.32 -33.53
N GLN A 28 -24.47 2.97 -34.81
CA GLN A 28 -23.67 1.83 -35.24
C GLN A 28 -22.18 2.20 -35.18
N LEU A 29 -21.39 1.38 -34.49
CA LEU A 29 -19.94 1.57 -34.39
C LEU A 29 -19.24 1.01 -35.63
N THR A 30 -18.33 1.79 -36.21
CA THR A 30 -17.47 1.31 -37.30
C THR A 30 -16.17 0.72 -36.73
N SER A 31 -15.50 -0.13 -37.51
CA SER A 31 -14.17 -0.65 -37.13
C SER A 31 -13.13 0.47 -36.97
N SER A 32 -13.28 1.59 -37.66
CA SER A 32 -12.44 2.78 -37.46
C SER A 32 -12.70 3.45 -36.12
N ASP A 33 -13.95 3.55 -35.68
CA ASP A 33 -14.29 4.12 -34.37
C ASP A 33 -13.67 3.28 -33.24
N ILE A 34 -13.78 1.96 -33.33
CA ILE A 34 -13.21 1.02 -32.35
C ILE A 34 -11.68 1.13 -32.30
N LYS A 35 -11.01 1.18 -33.46
CA LYS A 35 -9.54 1.34 -33.51
C LYS A 35 -9.07 2.69 -32.99
N ALA A 36 -9.80 3.75 -33.31
CA ALA A 36 -9.48 5.09 -32.82
C ALA A 36 -9.61 5.16 -31.29
N GLU A 37 -10.66 4.55 -30.74
CA GLU A 37 -10.87 4.48 -29.30
C GLU A 37 -9.84 3.60 -28.60
N ALA A 38 -9.52 2.41 -29.13
CA ALA A 38 -8.46 1.56 -28.57
C ALA A 38 -7.13 2.31 -28.46
N LYS A 39 -6.75 3.06 -29.51
CA LYS A 39 -5.55 3.90 -29.48
C LYS A 39 -5.63 5.01 -28.42
N ARG A 40 -6.81 5.62 -28.20
CA ARG A 40 -7.00 6.62 -27.14
C ARG A 40 -6.84 5.99 -25.76
N GLN A 41 -7.35 4.78 -25.56
CA GLN A 41 -7.22 4.04 -24.31
C GLN A 41 -5.75 3.68 -24.03
N GLU A 42 -5.00 3.19 -25.02
CA GLU A 42 -3.57 2.93 -24.89
C GLU A 42 -2.77 4.18 -24.51
N LEU A 43 -3.04 5.31 -25.18
CA LEU A 43 -2.40 6.60 -24.86
C LEU A 43 -2.77 7.09 -23.46
N PHE A 44 -4.01 6.89 -23.03
CA PHE A 44 -4.46 7.25 -21.70
C PHE A 44 -3.76 6.42 -20.62
N ILE A 45 -3.67 5.10 -20.80
CA ILE A 45 -2.96 4.18 -19.90
C ILE A 45 -1.48 4.57 -19.79
N ALA A 46 -0.82 4.82 -20.92
CA ALA A 46 0.59 5.24 -20.92
C ALA A 46 0.81 6.58 -20.19
N ALA A 47 -0.09 7.55 -20.41
CA ALA A 47 -0.02 8.85 -19.74
C ALA A 47 -0.29 8.74 -18.23
N GLU A 48 -1.22 7.88 -17.81
CA GLU A 48 -1.48 7.61 -16.39
C GLU A 48 -0.29 6.93 -15.72
N HIS A 49 0.25 5.88 -16.34
CA HIS A 49 1.45 5.21 -15.82
C HIS A 49 2.62 6.19 -15.64
N GLN A 50 2.87 7.06 -16.63
CA GLN A 50 3.91 8.09 -16.53
C GLN A 50 3.65 9.10 -15.40
N ARG A 51 2.37 9.48 -15.17
CA ARG A 51 2.00 10.34 -14.03
C ARG A 51 2.30 9.66 -12.70
N GLN A 52 1.92 8.39 -12.56
CA GLN A 52 2.15 7.61 -11.35
C GLN A 52 3.65 7.42 -11.09
N GLU A 53 4.45 7.09 -12.10
CA GLU A 53 5.91 7.01 -11.98
C GLU A 53 6.51 8.34 -11.53
N SER A 54 6.06 9.45 -12.09
CA SER A 54 6.55 10.78 -11.72
C SER A 54 6.19 11.12 -10.27
N TYR A 55 4.96 10.82 -9.86
CA TYR A 55 4.48 11.02 -8.50
C TYR A 55 5.29 10.19 -7.49
N VAL A 56 5.43 8.89 -7.71
CA VAL A 56 6.18 7.98 -6.85
C VAL A 56 7.67 8.35 -6.78
N ASN A 57 8.28 8.70 -7.92
CA ASN A 57 9.69 9.11 -7.94
C ASN A 57 9.95 10.40 -7.17
N SER A 58 8.99 11.33 -7.14
CA SER A 58 9.10 12.56 -6.35
C SER A 58 9.21 12.26 -4.86
N VAL A 59 8.43 11.30 -4.36
CA VAL A 59 8.48 10.87 -2.96
C VAL A 59 9.73 10.04 -2.67
N ASN A 60 10.04 9.08 -3.55
CA ASN A 60 11.20 8.21 -3.44
C ASN A 60 12.52 8.99 -3.38
N THR A 61 12.64 10.11 -4.11
CA THR A 61 13.87 10.91 -4.10
C THR A 61 14.23 11.40 -2.69
N ARG A 62 13.23 11.84 -1.92
CA ARG A 62 13.42 12.30 -0.54
C ARG A 62 13.69 11.14 0.42
N ILE A 63 13.00 10.01 0.24
CA ILE A 63 13.25 8.80 1.04
C ILE A 63 14.65 8.24 0.77
N ALA A 64 15.08 8.14 -0.48
CA ALA A 64 16.42 7.69 -0.85
C ALA A 64 17.51 8.61 -0.28
N GLN A 65 17.26 9.91 -0.19
CA GLN A 65 18.17 10.85 0.47
C GLN A 65 18.23 10.62 1.99
N ALA A 66 17.11 10.33 2.64
CA ALA A 66 17.12 9.94 4.05
C ALA A 66 17.85 8.61 4.27
N ALA A 67 17.62 7.63 3.39
CA ALA A 67 18.24 6.31 3.45
C ALA A 67 19.76 6.36 3.30
N SER A 68 20.30 7.22 2.43
CA SER A 68 21.75 7.37 2.27
C SER A 68 22.45 7.87 3.54
N VAL A 69 21.74 8.60 4.40
CA VAL A 69 22.23 9.05 5.71
C VAL A 69 22.04 7.96 6.78
N LEU A 70 20.91 7.25 6.74
CA LEU A 70 20.54 6.30 7.78
C LEU A 70 21.26 4.95 7.63
N CYS A 71 21.41 4.43 6.42
CA CYS A 71 21.97 3.10 6.18
C CYS A 71 23.33 2.82 6.82
N PRO A 72 24.32 3.74 6.72
CA PRO A 72 25.61 3.54 7.39
C PRO A 72 25.48 3.39 8.90
N LYS A 73 24.50 4.05 9.52
CA LYS A 73 24.22 3.93 10.96
C LYS A 73 23.61 2.58 11.33
N LEU A 74 22.96 1.92 10.39
CA LEU A 74 22.37 0.59 10.54
C LEU A 74 23.34 -0.55 10.14
N GLY A 75 24.59 -0.22 9.78
CA GLY A 75 25.59 -1.21 9.38
C GLY A 75 25.53 -1.65 7.92
N SER A 76 24.66 -1.03 7.11
CA SER A 76 24.54 -1.27 5.67
C SER A 76 25.33 -0.22 4.88
N ASP A 77 25.92 -0.60 3.75
CA ASP A 77 26.66 0.34 2.89
C ASP A 77 25.72 1.43 2.32
N ALA A 78 26.10 2.71 2.42
CA ALA A 78 25.33 3.82 1.86
C ALA A 78 25.15 3.70 0.34
N SER A 79 26.15 3.11 -0.35
CA SER A 79 26.15 2.95 -1.80
C SER A 79 25.09 1.95 -2.29
N THR A 80 24.57 1.10 -1.39
CA THR A 80 23.63 0.03 -1.70
C THR A 80 22.18 0.36 -1.33
N CYS A 81 21.92 1.44 -0.59
CA CYS A 81 20.59 1.81 -0.09
C CYS A 81 19.80 2.79 -0.98
N ARG A 82 19.79 2.53 -2.29
CA ARG A 82 18.94 3.27 -3.23
C ARG A 82 18.13 2.28 -4.04
N TYR A 83 16.82 2.31 -3.87
CA TYR A 83 15.92 1.38 -4.53
C TYR A 83 15.08 2.10 -5.57
N LYS A 84 14.95 1.48 -6.74
CA LYS A 84 13.96 1.91 -7.74
C LYS A 84 12.57 1.53 -7.21
N ILE A 85 11.56 2.32 -7.58
CA ILE A 85 10.17 1.94 -7.36
C ILE A 85 9.58 1.46 -8.69
N ASN A 86 9.02 0.26 -8.72
CA ASN A 86 8.24 -0.23 -9.85
C ASN A 86 6.75 -0.09 -9.52
N ILE A 87 5.94 0.14 -10.55
CA ILE A 87 4.48 0.16 -10.43
C ILE A 87 3.94 -1.08 -11.12
N GLU A 88 3.17 -1.87 -10.38
CA GLU A 88 2.57 -3.10 -10.88
C GLU A 88 1.06 -2.91 -11.07
N PRO A 89 0.51 -3.15 -12.27
CA PRO A 89 -0.93 -3.16 -12.49
C PRO A 89 -1.57 -4.34 -11.74
N ASP A 90 -2.19 -4.05 -10.60
CA ASP A 90 -2.87 -5.02 -9.75
C ASP A 90 -4.03 -4.34 -9.00
N GLN A 91 -5.10 -5.11 -8.79
CA GLN A 91 -6.31 -4.72 -8.06
C GLN A 91 -6.20 -4.96 -6.56
N ASP A 92 -5.21 -5.76 -6.12
CA ASP A 92 -4.91 -5.98 -4.72
C ASP A 92 -4.07 -4.83 -4.15
N ILE A 93 -4.46 -4.35 -2.97
CA ILE A 93 -3.74 -3.28 -2.25
C ILE A 93 -2.46 -3.88 -1.66
N ASN A 94 -1.31 -3.63 -2.30
CA ASN A 94 -0.06 -4.22 -1.86
C ASN A 94 1.16 -3.36 -2.22
N ALA A 95 2.24 -3.53 -1.45
CA ALA A 95 3.57 -3.07 -1.75
C ALA A 95 4.56 -4.08 -1.18
N TYR A 96 5.74 -4.22 -1.79
CA TYR A 96 6.74 -5.17 -1.33
C TYR A 96 8.15 -4.81 -1.78
N ALA A 97 9.12 -5.19 -0.96
CA ALA A 97 10.54 -5.13 -1.26
C ALA A 97 10.99 -6.37 -2.07
N THR A 98 11.93 -6.22 -3.00
CA THR A 98 12.51 -7.34 -3.79
C THR A 98 14.00 -7.56 -3.50
N GLY A 99 14.56 -6.88 -2.50
CA GLY A 99 15.99 -6.83 -2.20
C GLY A 99 16.75 -5.73 -2.96
N ASN A 100 16.32 -5.38 -4.17
CA ASN A 100 16.96 -4.36 -5.02
C ASN A 100 15.99 -3.30 -5.57
N ALA A 101 14.70 -3.45 -5.27
CA ALA A 101 13.65 -2.53 -5.66
C ALA A 101 12.53 -2.57 -4.61
N VAL A 102 11.60 -1.63 -4.75
CA VAL A 102 10.27 -1.68 -4.14
C VAL A 102 9.26 -1.74 -5.28
N THR A 103 8.24 -2.57 -5.15
CA THR A 103 7.10 -2.59 -6.08
C THR A 103 5.85 -2.14 -5.34
N ILE A 104 5.05 -1.30 -5.97
CA ILE A 104 3.78 -0.79 -5.45
C ILE A 104 2.69 -1.09 -6.47
N THR A 105 1.56 -1.65 -6.02
CA THR A 105 0.44 -1.93 -6.91
C THR A 105 -0.34 -0.66 -7.25
N THR A 106 -1.01 -0.65 -8.41
CA THR A 106 -1.93 0.44 -8.77
C THR A 106 -3.04 0.64 -7.74
N ALA A 107 -3.60 -0.45 -7.19
CA ALA A 107 -4.62 -0.36 -6.14
C ALA A 107 -4.10 0.23 -4.82
N MET A 108 -2.82 0.02 -4.48
CA MET A 108 -2.19 0.72 -3.36
C MET A 108 -2.09 2.22 -3.61
N LEU A 109 -1.69 2.64 -4.82
CA LEU A 109 -1.63 4.06 -5.19
C LEU A 109 -3.00 4.73 -5.11
N ASP A 110 -4.07 4.03 -5.50
CA ASP A 110 -5.45 4.51 -5.38
C ASP A 110 -5.95 4.57 -3.92
N PHE A 111 -5.40 3.73 -3.03
CA PHE A 111 -5.77 3.66 -1.62
C PHE A 111 -5.09 4.73 -0.76
N ILE A 112 -3.88 5.15 -1.15
CA ILE A 112 -3.11 6.19 -0.48
C ILE A 112 -3.80 7.55 -0.62
N SER A 113 -3.88 8.29 0.47
CA SER A 113 -4.56 9.59 0.52
C SER A 113 -3.63 10.81 0.58
N SER A 114 -2.30 10.59 0.67
CA SER A 114 -1.31 11.67 0.70
C SER A 114 0.12 11.20 0.44
N ASP A 115 1.00 12.14 0.07
CA ASP A 115 2.45 11.92 -0.04
C ASP A 115 3.07 11.38 1.27
N HIS A 116 2.50 11.73 2.42
CA HIS A 116 2.96 11.25 3.72
C HIS A 116 2.74 9.75 3.90
N GLU A 117 1.60 9.25 3.43
CA GLU A 117 1.30 7.81 3.46
C GLU A 117 2.12 7.05 2.42
N LEU A 118 2.31 7.61 1.22
CA LEU A 118 3.21 7.03 0.23
C LEU A 118 4.65 6.95 0.75
N ALA A 119 5.12 8.01 1.42
CA ALA A 119 6.44 8.03 2.05
C ALA A 119 6.59 6.95 3.12
N MET A 120 5.55 6.74 3.95
CA MET A 120 5.53 5.68 4.96
C MET A 120 5.66 4.29 4.34
N ILE A 121 4.92 4.01 3.25
CA ILE A 121 4.98 2.71 2.55
C ILE A 121 6.35 2.51 1.90
N ILE A 122 6.85 3.50 1.17
CA ILE A 122 8.19 3.40 0.56
C ILE A 122 9.25 3.23 1.65
N GLY A 123 9.16 3.97 2.75
CA GLY A 123 10.07 3.86 3.89
C GLY A 123 10.05 2.47 4.53
N HIS A 124 8.87 1.88 4.70
CA HIS A 124 8.68 0.52 5.21
C HIS A 124 9.37 -0.52 4.30
N GLU A 125 9.14 -0.46 2.99
CA GLU A 125 9.77 -1.39 2.04
C GLU A 125 11.29 -1.16 1.89
N TYR A 126 11.74 0.10 1.99
CA TYR A 126 13.16 0.40 2.12
C TYR A 126 13.75 -0.30 3.35
N ALA A 127 13.08 -0.22 4.49
CA ALA A 127 13.55 -0.84 5.72
C ALA A 127 13.68 -2.37 5.58
N HIS A 128 12.73 -3.03 4.93
CA HIS A 128 12.85 -4.45 4.60
C HIS A 128 14.12 -4.76 3.79
N ASN A 129 14.38 -3.99 2.73
CA ASN A 129 15.60 -4.17 1.94
C ASN A 129 16.89 -3.88 2.75
N ILE A 130 16.90 -2.80 3.53
CA ILE A 130 18.07 -2.36 4.31
C ILE A 130 18.45 -3.36 5.39
N LEU A 131 17.44 -3.88 6.09
CA LEU A 131 17.60 -4.87 7.17
C LEU A 131 17.69 -6.30 6.63
N SER A 132 17.65 -6.48 5.30
CA SER A 132 17.67 -7.79 4.64
C SER A 132 16.57 -8.73 5.13
N HIS A 133 15.38 -8.19 5.44
CA HIS A 133 14.18 -8.97 5.68
C HIS A 133 13.76 -9.60 4.33
N THR A 134 13.88 -10.93 4.20
CA THR A 134 13.69 -11.60 2.91
C THR A 134 12.21 -11.80 2.57
N SER A 135 11.74 -11.08 1.55
CA SER A 135 10.52 -11.39 0.79
C SER A 135 10.91 -12.12 -0.50
N TYR A 136 11.11 -13.45 -0.44
CA TYR A 136 11.42 -14.23 -1.63
C TYR A 136 10.13 -14.49 -2.44
N GLN A 137 9.93 -13.73 -3.50
CA GLN A 137 8.79 -13.92 -4.41
C GLN A 137 9.12 -14.99 -5.45
N ASN A 138 8.56 -16.19 -5.28
CA ASN A 138 8.49 -17.17 -6.36
C ASN A 138 7.34 -16.80 -7.31
N PHE A 139 7.65 -16.06 -8.38
CA PHE A 139 6.70 -15.64 -9.43
C PHE A 139 6.06 -16.78 -10.25
N ASN A 140 6.35 -18.06 -9.96
CA ASN A 140 5.99 -19.18 -10.84
C ASN A 140 4.81 -20.06 -10.36
N THR A 141 4.17 -19.75 -9.23
CA THR A 141 3.13 -20.62 -8.66
C THR A 141 1.77 -19.96 -8.40
N GLY A 142 1.62 -18.65 -8.65
CA GLY A 142 0.37 -17.93 -8.36
C GLY A 142 -0.05 -17.99 -6.88
N LYS A 143 0.88 -18.38 -6.01
CA LYS A 143 0.73 -18.40 -4.56
C LYS A 143 1.64 -17.32 -4.02
N ILE A 144 1.10 -16.53 -3.11
CA ILE A 144 1.87 -15.58 -2.29
C ILE A 144 2.80 -16.44 -1.43
N ALA A 145 4.03 -16.65 -1.90
CA ALA A 145 4.97 -17.57 -1.28
C ALA A 145 5.63 -16.86 -0.09
N GLU A 146 5.34 -17.43 1.07
CA GLU A 146 5.82 -17.10 2.39
C GLU A 146 7.34 -16.95 2.42
N GLY A 147 7.82 -15.76 2.76
CA GLY A 147 9.23 -15.48 3.01
C GLY A 147 9.80 -16.42 4.09
N PHE A 148 11.06 -16.82 3.91
CA PHE A 148 11.82 -17.78 4.72
C PHE A 148 11.34 -19.24 4.73
N PHE A 149 10.02 -19.51 4.72
CA PHE A 149 9.48 -20.87 4.87
C PHE A 149 9.97 -21.84 3.78
N ASP A 150 9.89 -21.46 2.50
CA ASP A 150 10.33 -22.34 1.42
C ASP A 150 11.85 -22.56 1.43
N ALA A 151 12.67 -21.54 1.73
CA ALA A 151 14.12 -21.68 1.75
C ALA A 151 14.61 -22.50 2.96
N PHE A 152 14.02 -22.28 4.14
CA PHE A 152 14.35 -23.03 5.35
C PHE A 152 13.88 -24.48 5.24
N VAL A 153 12.63 -24.72 4.83
CA VAL A 153 12.10 -26.07 4.60
C VAL A 153 12.88 -26.77 3.49
N TYR A 154 13.23 -26.09 2.39
CA TYR A 154 14.05 -26.66 1.32
C TYR A 154 15.45 -27.08 1.81
N LEU A 155 16.14 -26.25 2.58
CA LEU A 155 17.48 -26.57 3.11
C LEU A 155 17.46 -27.67 4.19
N THR A 156 16.42 -27.74 5.01
CA THR A 156 16.20 -28.82 5.98
C THR A 156 15.81 -30.13 5.28
N GLN A 157 14.96 -30.07 4.26
CA GLN A 157 14.53 -31.23 3.46
C GLN A 157 15.67 -31.81 2.60
N MET A 158 16.64 -30.97 2.19
CA MET A 158 17.89 -31.39 1.55
C MET A 158 18.94 -31.95 2.54
N GLY A 159 18.66 -31.98 3.85
CA GLY A 159 19.56 -32.51 4.87
C GLY A 159 20.81 -31.67 5.12
N ILE A 160 20.83 -30.42 4.66
CA ILE A 160 21.97 -29.50 4.79
C ILE A 160 22.01 -28.88 6.20
N MET A 161 20.84 -28.72 6.84
CA MET A 161 20.69 -28.31 8.23
C MET A 161 19.88 -29.39 8.95
N GLY A 162 20.39 -29.92 10.07
CA GLY A 162 19.78 -31.05 10.78
C GLY A 162 18.34 -30.80 11.24
N ASP A 163 17.60 -31.88 11.51
CA ASP A 163 16.18 -31.91 11.90
C ASP A 163 15.86 -30.99 13.10
N ILE A 164 15.43 -29.76 12.82
CA ILE A 164 14.78 -28.89 13.80
C ILE A 164 13.30 -28.84 13.42
N LYS A 165 12.45 -29.37 14.29
CA LYS A 165 10.99 -29.33 14.13
C LYS A 165 10.53 -27.87 14.24
N ALA A 166 10.12 -27.28 13.11
CA ALA A 166 9.57 -25.94 13.06
C ALA A 166 8.18 -25.92 13.73
N ASP A 167 8.10 -25.33 14.92
CA ASP A 167 6.85 -24.85 15.52
C ASP A 167 6.39 -23.60 14.75
N GLY A 168 5.18 -23.63 14.18
CA GLY A 168 4.60 -22.52 13.42
C GLY A 168 4.48 -21.20 14.20
N ASN A 169 4.56 -21.21 15.52
CA ASN A 169 4.57 -19.99 16.34
C ASN A 169 5.88 -19.19 16.21
N ALA A 170 7.03 -19.86 16.05
CA ALA A 170 8.33 -19.18 15.94
C ALA A 170 8.42 -18.34 14.64
N ALA A 171 7.84 -18.85 13.55
CA ALA A 171 7.76 -18.14 12.28
C ALA A 171 6.84 -16.91 12.36
N ASN A 172 5.67 -17.02 13.00
CA ASN A 172 4.74 -15.91 13.20
C ASN A 172 5.36 -14.77 14.04
N HIS A 173 6.07 -15.12 15.11
CA HIS A 173 6.80 -14.14 15.93
C HIS A 173 7.93 -13.43 15.18
N THR A 174 8.58 -14.12 14.24
CA THR A 174 9.66 -13.56 13.42
C THR A 174 9.12 -12.56 12.39
N SER A 175 8.02 -12.88 11.71
CA SER A 175 7.33 -11.96 10.79
C SER A 175 6.86 -10.69 11.50
N ILE A 176 6.17 -10.80 12.64
CA ILE A 176 5.71 -9.62 13.38
C ILE A 176 6.88 -8.79 13.92
N SER A 177 8.01 -9.41 14.31
CA SER A 177 9.22 -8.66 14.71
C SER A 177 9.80 -7.87 13.55
N GLN A 178 9.98 -8.51 12.39
CA GLN A 178 10.49 -7.88 11.17
C GLN A 178 9.61 -6.73 10.71
N GLU A 179 8.29 -6.88 10.78
CA GLU A 179 7.35 -5.81 10.47
C GLU A 179 7.47 -4.62 11.41
N LYS A 180 7.65 -4.85 12.72
CA LYS A 180 7.85 -3.75 13.70
C LYS A 180 9.18 -3.04 13.47
N GLU A 181 10.23 -3.77 13.10
CA GLU A 181 11.53 -3.21 12.75
C GLU A 181 11.44 -2.38 11.47
N ALA A 182 10.73 -2.89 10.46
CA ALA A 182 10.46 -2.17 9.21
C ALA A 182 9.61 -0.92 9.43
N ASP A 183 8.54 -1.01 10.23
CA ASP A 183 7.73 0.13 10.69
C ASP A 183 8.60 1.19 11.36
N TYR A 184 9.45 0.77 12.30
CA TYR A 184 10.31 1.64 13.07
C TYR A 184 11.31 2.38 12.18
N VAL A 185 12.09 1.66 11.38
CA VAL A 185 13.06 2.27 10.45
C VAL A 185 12.35 3.10 9.37
N GLY A 186 11.20 2.64 8.87
CA GLY A 186 10.38 3.35 7.89
C GLY A 186 9.84 4.69 8.40
N LEU A 187 9.45 4.77 9.68
CA LEU A 187 9.10 6.04 10.33
C LEU A 187 10.30 6.99 10.39
N TYR A 188 11.48 6.49 10.75
CA TYR A 188 12.71 7.31 10.77
C TYR A 188 13.05 7.84 9.37
N LEU A 189 13.00 7.00 8.34
CA LEU A 189 13.21 7.40 6.95
C LEU A 189 12.22 8.49 6.52
N SER A 190 10.94 8.30 6.82
CA SER A 190 9.88 9.25 6.48
C SER A 190 10.03 10.59 7.20
N ALA A 191 10.35 10.56 8.50
CA ALA A 191 10.61 11.77 9.29
C ALA A 191 11.85 12.53 8.79
N MET A 192 12.95 11.82 8.52
CA MET A 192 14.18 12.38 7.95
C MET A 192 13.94 13.00 6.58
N ALA A 193 13.09 12.39 5.76
CA ALA A 193 12.68 12.91 4.48
C ALA A 193 11.73 14.12 4.58
N GLY A 194 11.23 14.45 5.77
CA GLY A 194 10.36 15.61 6.04
C GLY A 194 8.88 15.35 5.80
N TYR A 195 8.42 14.10 5.94
CA TYR A 195 7.00 13.73 5.88
C TYR A 195 6.38 13.62 7.27
N ASP A 196 5.07 13.84 7.35
CA ASP A 196 4.31 13.70 8.58
C ASP A 196 4.07 12.23 8.92
N ILE A 197 4.85 11.70 9.86
CA ILE A 197 4.77 10.32 10.32
C ILE A 197 3.52 10.02 11.17
N ARG A 198 2.77 11.05 11.60
CA ARG A 198 1.56 10.87 12.43
C ARG A 198 0.41 10.23 11.65
N VAL A 199 0.52 10.15 10.32
CA VAL A 199 -0.46 9.48 9.46
C VAL A 199 -0.40 7.95 9.58
N ALA A 200 0.75 7.39 9.99
CA ALA A 200 1.01 5.95 9.94
C ALA A 200 0.00 5.09 10.72
N PRO A 201 -0.37 5.40 11.99
CA PRO A 201 -1.32 4.57 12.72
C PRO A 201 -2.70 4.54 12.08
N GLN A 202 -3.15 5.65 11.49
CA GLN A 202 -4.45 5.69 10.80
C GLN A 202 -4.39 4.95 9.47
N PHE A 203 -3.31 5.07 8.71
CA PHE A 203 -3.11 4.30 7.49
C PHE A 203 -3.22 2.79 7.76
N TRP A 204 -2.49 2.26 8.75
CA TRP A 204 -2.53 0.83 9.08
C TRP A 204 -3.90 0.39 9.60
N ARG A 205 -4.63 1.23 10.35
CA ARG A 205 -6.03 0.95 10.72
C ARG A 205 -6.93 0.82 9.49
N ARG A 206 -6.77 1.68 8.47
CA ARG A 206 -7.52 1.53 7.21
C ARG A 206 -7.13 0.24 6.49
N MET A 207 -5.85 -0.14 6.53
CA MET A 207 -5.37 -1.40 5.95
C MET A 207 -6.04 -2.62 6.62
N SER A 208 -6.18 -2.61 7.95
CA SER A 208 -6.90 -3.64 8.70
C SER A 208 -8.37 -3.77 8.31
N VAL A 209 -9.02 -2.68 7.89
CA VAL A 209 -10.40 -2.72 7.36
C VAL A 209 -10.45 -3.40 6.00
N ARG A 210 -9.43 -3.19 5.16
CA ARG A 210 -9.33 -3.80 3.82
C ARG A 210 -8.93 -5.27 3.88
N HIS A 211 -8.09 -5.64 4.85
CA HIS A 211 -7.63 -7.01 5.07
C HIS A 211 -7.85 -7.44 6.53
N PRO A 212 -9.11 -7.70 6.95
CA PRO A 212 -9.42 -8.08 8.32
C PRO A 212 -8.69 -9.34 8.78
N ASP A 213 -8.45 -10.28 7.87
CA ASP A 213 -7.73 -11.51 8.17
C ASP A 213 -6.25 -11.23 8.54
N ALA A 214 -5.64 -10.17 7.99
CA ALA A 214 -4.26 -9.78 8.31
C ALA A 214 -4.10 -9.22 9.74
N ILE A 215 -5.20 -8.98 10.48
CA ILE A 215 -5.15 -8.62 11.89
C ILE A 215 -4.68 -9.82 12.74
N TYR A 216 -5.07 -11.03 12.36
CA TYR A 216 -4.87 -12.26 13.12
C TYR A 216 -4.02 -13.32 12.39
N SER A 217 -3.71 -13.09 11.11
CA SER A 217 -3.05 -14.04 10.21
C SER A 217 -1.58 -13.70 9.95
N THR A 218 -0.81 -14.72 9.56
CA THR A 218 0.56 -14.67 9.03
C THR A 218 0.57 -14.16 7.58
N SER A 219 -0.08 -13.02 7.33
CA SER A 219 0.02 -12.31 6.05
C SER A 219 1.48 -11.89 5.78
N THR A 220 1.79 -11.46 4.55
CA THR A 220 3.11 -10.86 4.25
C THR A 220 3.37 -9.60 5.08
N HIS A 221 2.32 -8.87 5.44
CA HIS A 221 2.37 -7.71 6.35
C HIS A 221 1.18 -7.73 7.33
N PRO A 222 1.24 -8.51 8.45
CA PRO A 222 0.17 -8.52 9.44
C PRO A 222 -0.08 -7.11 10.00
N THR A 223 -1.33 -6.66 10.06
CA THR A 223 -1.72 -5.31 10.54
C THR A 223 -2.11 -5.31 12.03
N ASN A 224 -1.47 -6.20 12.79
CA ASN A 224 -1.79 -6.52 14.18
C ASN A 224 -1.73 -5.28 15.12
N PRO A 225 -2.64 -5.09 16.10
CA PRO A 225 -2.59 -3.95 17.02
C PRO A 225 -1.26 -3.68 17.72
N GLU A 226 -0.41 -4.68 17.97
CA GLU A 226 0.93 -4.46 18.53
C GLU A 226 1.78 -3.54 17.65
N ARG A 227 1.68 -3.65 16.32
CA ARG A 227 2.39 -2.74 15.39
C ARG A 227 1.89 -1.31 15.52
N THR A 228 0.57 -1.14 15.60
CA THR A 228 -0.03 0.20 15.78
C THR A 228 0.46 0.86 17.07
N VAL A 229 0.51 0.11 18.17
CA VAL A 229 1.04 0.61 19.46
C VAL A 229 2.54 0.90 19.38
N ALA A 230 3.31 0.06 18.67
CA ALA A 230 4.74 0.28 18.46
C ALA A 230 5.01 1.54 17.63
N LEU A 231 4.26 1.75 16.55
CA LEU A 231 4.31 2.96 15.71
C LEU A 231 4.03 4.22 16.53
N GLU A 232 2.99 4.21 17.36
CA GLU A 232 2.66 5.37 18.20
C GLU A 232 3.79 5.72 19.18
N LYS A 233 4.45 4.71 19.77
CA LYS A 233 5.63 4.91 20.62
C LYS A 233 6.83 5.44 19.84
N ALA A 234 7.08 4.90 18.66
CA ALA A 234 8.16 5.34 17.78
C ALA A 234 7.96 6.80 17.34
N ILE A 235 6.73 7.21 17.02
CA ILE A 235 6.40 8.60 16.70
C ILE A 235 6.72 9.54 17.87
N GLN A 236 6.37 9.15 19.10
CA GLN A 236 6.71 9.94 20.29
C GLN A 236 8.22 10.10 20.47
N GLU A 237 8.98 9.02 20.27
CA GLU A 237 10.44 9.02 20.34
C GLU A 237 11.06 9.93 19.27
N ILE A 238 10.66 9.78 18.02
CA ILE A 238 11.16 10.58 16.89
C ILE A 238 10.88 12.08 17.12
N ASN A 239 9.68 12.42 17.60
CA ASN A 239 9.32 13.80 17.93
C ASN A 239 10.17 14.35 19.07
N ALA A 240 10.46 13.54 20.09
CA ALA A 240 11.34 13.92 21.19
C ALA A 240 12.77 14.20 20.69
N GLN A 241 13.35 13.32 19.86
CA GLN A 241 14.67 13.52 19.25
C GLN A 241 14.73 14.81 18.42
N SER A 242 13.70 15.04 17.60
CA SER A 242 13.57 16.26 16.77
C SER A 242 13.54 17.52 17.64
N SER A 243 12.74 17.53 18.71
CA SER A 243 12.62 18.67 19.63
C SER A 243 13.91 18.97 20.41
N GLN A 244 14.75 17.96 20.63
CA GLN A 244 16.02 18.07 21.34
C GLN A 244 17.20 18.38 20.41
N GLY A 245 16.97 18.51 19.10
CA GLY A 245 18.01 18.77 18.11
C GLY A 245 19.01 17.61 17.93
N GLN A 246 18.67 16.40 18.39
CA GLN A 246 19.58 15.25 18.41
C GLN A 246 19.76 14.57 17.04
N GLY A 247 19.14 15.10 15.99
CA GLY A 247 19.05 14.42 14.70
C GLY A 247 18.23 13.13 14.80
N TYR A 248 17.94 12.51 13.67
CA TYR A 248 17.19 11.25 13.61
C TYR A 248 18.16 10.08 13.65
N THR A 249 18.18 9.33 14.76
CA THR A 249 18.96 8.09 14.89
C THR A 249 18.13 7.03 15.60
N PRO A 250 17.74 5.94 14.91
CA PRO A 250 17.02 4.85 15.54
C PRO A 250 17.90 4.14 16.57
N VAL A 251 17.29 3.77 17.69
CA VAL A 251 17.92 2.95 18.73
C VAL A 251 17.47 1.51 18.49
N MET A 252 18.19 0.81 17.62
CA MET A 252 17.96 -0.62 17.38
C MET A 252 18.23 -1.36 18.70
N ARG A 253 17.24 -2.07 19.23
CA ARG A 253 17.31 -2.81 20.50
C ARG A 253 17.49 -4.30 20.25
#